data_AF-A0A3L8RW69-F1
#
_entry.id   AF-A0A3L8RW69-F1
#
_cell.length_a   1.000
_cell.length_b   1.000
_cell.length_c   1.000
_cell.angle_alpha   90.00
_cell.angle_beta   90.00
_cell.angle_gamma   90.00
#
_symmetry.space_group_name_H-M   'P 1'
#
loop_
_entity.id
_entity.type
_entity.pdbx_description
1 polymer ?
#
loop_
_entity_poly.entity_id
_entity_poly.type
_entity_poly.pdbx_seq_one_letter_code
_entity_poly.pdbx_strand_id
1 'polypeptide(L)'
;MDALRDGSVSPGMLLPTSWILFDGQEFAGEQHVLSEGEYPTLSAMGCLCSTAIRSLKRVPLFFSEPSIFLHGLECFEGKEIELNSEVRSLQAEGFNNHVLSVRVKGGM
;
A
#
# COMPACT_ATOMS: atom_id res chain seq x y z
N MET A 1 21.09 14.17 -6.28
CA MET A 1 19.80 13.53 -6.00
C MET A 1 18.71 14.47 -6.53
N ASP A 2 18.41 14.45 -7.84
CA ASP A 2 17.50 15.43 -8.46
C ASP A 2 16.80 14.87 -9.72
N ALA A 3 16.19 13.66 -9.64
CA ALA A 3 15.58 13.02 -10.81
C ALA A 3 14.07 12.74 -10.69
N LEU A 4 13.39 13.22 -9.64
CA LEU A 4 12.00 12.86 -9.38
C LEU A 4 11.09 14.09 -9.20
N ARG A 5 11.31 15.13 -10.01
CA ARG A 5 10.60 16.41 -9.85
C ARG A 5 9.49 16.67 -10.88
N ASP A 6 9.25 15.75 -11.82
CA ASP A 6 8.27 16.01 -12.90
C ASP A 6 7.46 14.77 -13.35
N GLY A 7 7.50 13.67 -12.61
CA GLY A 7 6.71 12.46 -12.93
C GLY A 7 7.05 11.76 -14.27
N SER A 8 7.94 12.32 -15.09
CA SER A 8 8.39 11.72 -16.34
C SER A 8 9.48 10.68 -16.07
N VAL A 9 9.13 9.40 -16.20
CA VAL A 9 10.10 8.30 -16.15
C VAL A 9 10.83 8.25 -17.49
N SER A 10 12.13 8.53 -17.50
CA SER A 10 12.93 8.42 -18.73
C SER A 10 13.01 6.96 -19.21
N PRO A 11 12.97 6.68 -20.52
CA PRO A 11 13.18 5.33 -21.04
C PRO A 11 14.56 4.81 -20.59
N GLY A 12 14.58 3.81 -19.72
CA GLY A 12 15.80 3.23 -19.15
C GLY A 12 15.95 3.40 -17.63
N MET A 13 15.12 4.20 -16.97
CA MET A 13 15.09 4.24 -15.50
C MET A 13 14.34 3.01 -14.97
N LEU A 14 15.02 2.12 -14.25
CA LEU A 14 14.35 1.08 -13.48
C LEU A 14 13.51 1.76 -12.41
N LEU A 15 12.19 1.56 -12.46
CA LEU A 15 11.32 2.00 -11.37
C LEU A 15 11.72 1.26 -10.09
N PRO A 16 11.74 1.95 -8.94
CA PRO A 16 11.75 1.28 -7.65
C PRO A 16 10.64 0.23 -7.60
N THR A 17 10.92 -0.91 -6.97
CA THR A 17 9.96 -2.02 -6.93
C THR A 17 9.76 -2.50 -5.51
N SER A 18 8.50 -2.76 -5.16
CA SER A 18 8.15 -3.47 -3.93
C SER A 18 7.86 -4.93 -4.22
N TRP A 19 7.88 -5.74 -3.18
CA TRP A 19 7.41 -7.12 -3.22
C TRP A 19 6.13 -7.25 -2.41
N ILE A 20 5.17 -8.01 -2.92
CA ILE A 20 4.03 -8.48 -2.14
C ILE A 20 4.24 -9.97 -1.90
N LEU A 21 4.28 -10.36 -0.63
CA LEU A 21 4.32 -11.76 -0.21
C LEU A 21 2.91 -12.24 0.12
N PHE A 22 2.62 -13.49 -0.24
CA PHE A 22 1.32 -14.12 -0.05
C PHE A 22 1.48 -15.44 0.72
N ASP A 23 0.60 -15.70 1.68
CA ASP A 23 0.55 -16.97 2.40
C ASP A 23 -0.15 -18.10 1.62
N GLY A 24 -0.87 -17.76 0.55
CA GLY A 24 -1.50 -18.66 -0.41
C GLY A 24 -0.71 -18.83 -1.72
N GLN A 25 -1.07 -19.88 -2.48
CA GLN A 25 -0.57 -20.08 -3.85
C GLN A 25 -1.26 -19.10 -4.82
N GLU A 26 -0.67 -18.90 -6.00
CA GLU A 26 -1.27 -18.09 -7.08
C GLU A 26 -1.69 -16.68 -6.64
N PHE A 27 -0.91 -16.03 -5.75
CA PHE A 27 -1.15 -14.67 -5.23
C PHE A 27 -2.46 -14.52 -4.44
N ALA A 28 -2.88 -15.57 -3.75
CA ALA A 28 -4.05 -15.57 -2.87
C ALA A 28 -3.69 -15.48 -1.38
N GLY A 29 -4.67 -15.14 -0.56
CA GLY A 29 -4.54 -15.11 0.90
C GLY A 29 -4.03 -13.78 1.46
N GLU A 30 -3.44 -13.83 2.64
CA GLU A 30 -2.93 -12.67 3.37
C GLU A 30 -1.71 -12.08 2.67
N GLN A 31 -1.64 -10.74 2.66
CA GLN A 31 -0.64 -9.98 1.90
C GLN A 31 0.29 -9.20 2.82
N HIS A 32 1.59 -9.27 2.54
CA HIS A 32 2.60 -8.46 3.22
C HIS A 32 3.44 -7.71 2.18
N VAL A 33 3.45 -6.37 2.27
CA VAL A 33 4.21 -5.51 1.36
C VAL A 33 5.60 -5.26 1.95
N LEU A 34 6.64 -5.54 1.15
CA LEU A 34 8.03 -5.27 1.50
C LEU A 34 8.61 -4.21 0.58
N SER A 35 9.15 -3.18 1.21
CA SER A 35 10.04 -2.21 0.58
C SER A 35 11.45 -2.76 0.51
N GLU A 36 12.31 -2.13 -0.30
CA GLU A 36 13.74 -2.44 -0.37
C GLU A 36 14.38 -2.41 1.03
N GLY A 37 15.08 -3.48 1.39
CA GLY A 37 15.69 -3.65 2.70
C GLY A 37 16.11 -5.08 3.01
N GLU A 38 16.70 -5.28 4.18
CA GLU A 38 17.09 -6.60 4.69
C GLU A 38 16.14 -7.03 5.80
N TYR A 39 15.55 -8.23 5.66
CA TYR A 39 14.57 -8.76 6.60
C TYR A 39 15.03 -10.15 7.08
N PRO A 40 15.83 -10.25 8.15
CA PRO A 40 16.44 -11.52 8.56
C PRO A 40 15.44 -12.51 9.18
N THR A 41 14.20 -12.09 9.44
CA THR A 41 13.15 -12.94 10.05
C THR A 41 11.77 -12.64 9.46
N LEU A 42 10.84 -13.58 9.59
CA LEU A 42 9.42 -13.38 9.24
C LEU A 42 8.82 -12.18 9.99
N SER A 43 9.15 -12.01 11.27
CA SER A 43 8.67 -10.88 12.06
C SER A 43 9.17 -9.53 11.55
N ALA A 44 10.41 -9.46 11.04
CA ALA A 44 10.93 -8.24 10.42
C ALA A 44 10.14 -7.87 9.16
N MET A 45 9.59 -8.87 8.44
CA MET A 45 8.69 -8.68 7.30
C MET A 45 7.26 -8.31 7.69
N GLY A 46 6.95 -8.23 9.00
CA GLY A 46 5.58 -8.04 9.49
C GLY A 46 4.72 -9.30 9.42
N CYS A 47 5.31 -10.48 9.19
CA CYS A 47 4.61 -11.77 9.20
C CYS A 47 4.61 -12.39 10.60
N LEU A 48 3.61 -13.24 10.87
CA LEU A 48 3.65 -14.11 12.04
C LEU A 48 4.77 -15.15 11.87
N CYS A 49 5.37 -15.61 12.97
CA CYS A 49 6.46 -16.60 12.92
C CYS A 49 6.02 -17.95 12.32
N SER A 50 4.73 -18.24 12.30
CA SER A 50 4.14 -19.44 11.71
C SER A 50 3.68 -19.27 10.25
N THR A 51 3.80 -18.06 9.68
CA THR A 51 3.36 -17.79 8.31
C THR A 51 4.23 -18.58 7.32
N ALA A 52 3.58 -19.33 6.43
CA ALA A 52 4.23 -19.97 5.30
C ALA A 52 4.01 -19.12 4.05
N ILE A 53 5.08 -18.52 3.52
CA ILE A 53 5.00 -17.76 2.26
C ILE A 53 4.93 -18.75 1.09
N ARG A 54 3.89 -18.64 0.27
CA ARG A 54 3.59 -19.60 -0.81
C ARG A 54 3.65 -18.99 -2.21
N SER A 55 3.53 -17.67 -2.33
CA SER A 55 3.78 -16.97 -3.59
C SER A 55 4.26 -15.54 -3.34
N LEU A 56 4.89 -14.92 -4.33
CA LEU A 56 5.45 -13.57 -4.24
C LEU A 56 5.31 -12.85 -5.59
N LYS A 57 4.95 -11.56 -5.55
CA LYS A 57 4.76 -10.73 -6.74
C LYS A 57 5.60 -9.47 -6.63
N ARG A 58 6.42 -9.21 -7.66
CA ARG A 58 7.10 -7.93 -7.81
C ARG A 58 6.13 -6.90 -8.37
N VAL A 59 6.05 -5.72 -7.75
CA VAL A 59 5.17 -4.63 -8.17
C VAL A 59 6.01 -3.39 -8.45
N PRO A 60 5.94 -2.82 -9.68
CA PRO A 60 6.56 -1.53 -9.96
C PRO A 60 5.87 -0.43 -9.16
N LEU A 61 6.65 0.47 -8.57
CA LEU A 61 6.11 1.63 -7.85
C LEU A 61 5.97 2.81 -8.81
N PHE A 62 4.80 3.43 -8.79
CA PHE A 62 4.54 4.67 -9.52
C PHE A 62 4.33 5.79 -8.52
N PHE A 63 5.30 6.68 -8.41
CA PHE A 63 5.19 7.78 -7.45
C PHE A 63 4.25 8.85 -7.99
N SER A 64 3.21 9.13 -7.22
CA SER A 64 2.32 10.28 -7.35
C SER A 64 1.99 10.82 -5.97
N GLU A 65 1.43 12.02 -5.88
CA GLU A 65 0.96 12.56 -4.61
C GLU A 65 -0.09 11.59 -4.00
N PRO A 66 0.11 11.13 -2.75
CA PRO A 66 -0.84 10.23 -2.10
C PRO A 66 -2.20 10.90 -1.92
N SER A 67 -3.27 10.24 -2.37
CA SER A 67 -4.64 10.71 -2.17
C SER A 67 -5.59 9.52 -2.20
N ILE A 68 -6.19 9.24 -1.04
CA ILE A 68 -7.18 8.19 -0.85
C ILE A 68 -8.40 8.77 -0.14
N PHE A 69 -9.58 8.40 -0.62
CA PHE A 69 -10.86 8.76 -0.02
C PHE A 69 -11.45 7.52 0.64
N LEU A 70 -11.83 7.64 1.91
CA LEU A 70 -12.51 6.60 2.66
C LEU A 70 -13.97 7.02 2.89
N HIS A 71 -14.89 6.09 2.64
CA HIS A 71 -16.32 6.32 2.77
C HIS A 71 -16.95 5.38 3.79
N GLY A 72 -17.86 5.94 4.60
CA GLY A 72 -18.57 5.20 5.63
C GLY A 72 -19.65 4.25 5.10
N LEU A 73 -20.04 4.38 3.82
CA LEU A 73 -21.00 3.51 3.14
C LEU A 73 -20.41 2.92 1.86
N GLU A 74 -21.10 1.93 1.30
CA GLU A 74 -20.80 1.37 -0.02
C GLU A 74 -21.03 2.42 -1.12
N CYS A 75 -20.57 2.13 -2.35
CA CYS A 75 -20.81 2.98 -3.52
C CYS A 75 -20.31 4.45 -3.41
N PHE A 76 -19.32 4.71 -2.55
CA PHE A 76 -18.74 6.03 -2.30
C PHE A 76 -19.69 7.03 -1.62
N GLU A 77 -20.63 6.55 -0.80
CA GLU A 77 -21.61 7.37 -0.11
C GLU A 77 -21.31 7.60 1.39
N GLY A 78 -22.09 8.45 2.02
CA GLY A 78 -22.03 8.72 3.46
C GLY A 78 -20.91 9.69 3.86
N LYS A 79 -20.42 9.56 5.10
CA LYS A 79 -19.31 10.37 5.59
C LYS A 79 -18.05 10.03 4.80
N GLU A 80 -17.34 11.05 4.35
CA GLU A 80 -16.10 10.95 3.59
C GLU A 80 -14.94 11.57 4.38
N ILE A 81 -13.73 11.03 4.20
CA ILE A 81 -12.48 11.69 4.57
C ILE A 81 -11.44 11.47 3.46
N GLU A 82 -10.71 12.54 3.10
CA GLU A 82 -9.54 12.47 2.23
C GLU A 82 -8.27 12.36 3.09
N LEU A 83 -7.42 11.38 2.78
CA LEU A 83 -6.12 11.20 3.40
C LEU A 83 -5.02 11.40 2.35
N ASN A 84 -4.11 12.32 2.63
CA ASN A 84 -2.97 12.68 1.78
C ASN A 84 -1.61 12.49 2.49
N SER A 85 -1.63 11.86 3.67
CA SER A 85 -0.43 11.56 4.46
C SER A 85 -0.71 10.40 5.41
N GLU A 86 0.32 9.92 6.12
CA GLU A 86 0.19 8.85 7.10
C GLU A 86 -0.80 9.25 8.21
N VAL A 87 -1.82 8.42 8.41
CA VAL A 87 -2.77 8.54 9.53
C VAL A 87 -2.69 7.29 10.40
N ARG A 88 -2.47 7.50 11.70
CA ARG A 88 -2.36 6.41 12.68
C ARG A 88 -3.69 6.01 13.32
N SER A 89 -4.71 6.88 13.23
CA SER A 89 -6.03 6.61 13.78
C SER A 89 -7.10 7.41 13.03
N LEU A 90 -8.00 6.71 12.35
CA LEU A 90 -9.14 7.36 11.68
C LEU A 90 -10.05 8.06 12.68
N GLN A 91 -10.19 7.50 13.89
CA GLN A 91 -10.97 8.12 14.97
C GLN A 91 -10.39 9.44 15.44
N ALA A 92 -9.05 9.58 15.48
CA ALA A 92 -8.40 10.83 15.83
C ALA A 92 -8.66 11.91 14.76
N GLU A 93 -8.77 11.52 13.49
CA GLU A 93 -9.21 12.37 12.38
C GLU A 93 -10.73 12.59 12.34
N GLY A 94 -11.45 12.15 13.38
CA GLY A 94 -12.90 12.28 13.48
C GLY A 94 -13.69 11.33 12.56
N PHE A 95 -13.06 10.32 11.99
CA PHE A 95 -13.68 9.32 11.12
C PHE A 95 -13.88 7.97 11.83
N ASN A 96 -14.87 7.17 11.41
CA ASN A 96 -15.11 5.85 12.01
C ASN A 96 -14.12 4.82 11.44
N ASN A 97 -13.74 3.81 12.23
CA ASN A 97 -12.93 2.68 11.74
C ASN A 97 -13.72 1.75 10.78
N HIS A 98 -15.02 1.98 10.59
CA HIS A 98 -15.83 1.26 9.63
C HIS A 98 -15.80 1.96 8.27
N VAL A 99 -14.98 1.44 7.37
CA VAL A 99 -14.85 1.89 5.96
C VAL A 99 -15.52 0.84 5.08
N LEU A 100 -16.45 1.28 4.22
CA LEU A 100 -17.21 0.38 3.34
C LEU A 100 -16.92 0.59 1.86
N SER A 101 -16.36 1.74 1.47
CA SER A 101 -15.80 1.91 0.13
C SER A 101 -14.62 2.88 0.11
N VAL A 102 -13.76 2.72 -0.88
CA VAL A 102 -12.46 3.41 -0.99
C VAL A 102 -12.24 3.86 -2.42
N ARG A 103 -11.78 5.10 -2.60
CA ARG A 103 -11.32 5.62 -3.89
C ARG A 103 -9.86 6.03 -3.80
N VAL A 104 -9.01 5.38 -4.58
CA VAL A 104 -7.59 5.74 -4.71
C VAL A 104 -7.43 6.69 -5.90
N LYS A 105 -6.92 7.89 -5.66
CA LYS A 105 -6.64 8.90 -6.69
C LYS A 105 -5.15 8.96 -7.04
N GLY A 106 -4.30 8.74 -6.05
CA GLY A 106 -2.85 8.78 -6.18
C GLY A 106 -2.17 8.16 -4.96
N GLY A 107 -0.87 7.98 -5.04
CA GLY A 107 -0.07 7.14 -4.15
C GLY A 107 0.75 6.14 -4.96
N MET A 108 1.61 5.38 -4.27
CA MET A 108 2.49 4.37 -4.89
C MET A 108 1.73 3.29 -5.66
#